data_AF-A0A7J9I993-F1
#
_entry.id   AF-A0A7J9I993-F1
#
_cell.length_a   1.000
_cell.length_b   1.000
_cell.length_c   1.000
_cell.angle_alpha   90.00
_cell.angle_beta   90.00
_cell.angle_gamma   90.00
#
_symmetry.space_group_name_H-M   'P 1'
#
loop_
_entity.id
_entity.type
_entity.pdbx_description
1 polymer ?
#
loop_
_entity_poly.entity_id
_entity_poly.type
_entity_poly.pdbx_seq_one_letter_code
_entity_poly.pdbx_strand_id
1 'polypeptide(L)'
;MIVILLCGIEEKDGKTRSLYSEILRDEAVARLNDLGKVSDADGYLERTFMSPASVRAGFLIREWMEDAGLRTWVDSMGNLHGRVEGMNASAQALLIGSHLDTVVDAGMFDGSLGIISAISALKVLKSIGKLGELKRPVIAFSDEEGVRFQSTFLGSAAVAGILPVTALKISDKRFP
;
A
#
# COMPACT_ATOMS: atom_id res chain seq x y z
N MET A 1 -11.58 -5.19 -2.08
CA MET A 1 -11.80 -6.56 -1.56
C MET A 1 -10.51 -7.36 -1.70
N ILE A 2 -9.82 -7.66 -0.60
CA ILE A 2 -8.59 -8.47 -0.62
C ILE A 2 -8.98 -9.93 -0.37
N VAL A 3 -8.61 -10.82 -1.30
CA VAL A 3 -8.75 -12.27 -1.14
C VAL A 3 -7.38 -12.83 -0.83
N ILE A 4 -7.15 -13.24 0.42
CA ILE A 4 -5.93 -13.95 0.82
C ILE A 4 -6.22 -15.45 0.70
N LEU A 5 -5.70 -16.09 -0.35
CA LEU A 5 -5.73 -17.55 -0.48
C LEU A 5 -4.53 -18.12 0.31
N LEU A 6 -4.75 -18.47 1.57
CA LEU A 6 -3.79 -19.28 2.34
C LEU A 6 -3.86 -20.73 1.85
N CYS A 7 -3.15 -21.03 0.76
CA CYS A 7 -3.02 -22.41 0.28
C CYS A 7 -2.09 -23.19 1.23
N GLY A 8 -2.69 -24.05 2.06
CA GLY A 8 -2.06 -25.20 2.74
C GLY A 8 -0.76 -24.89 3.49
N ILE A 9 -0.86 -24.37 4.71
CA ILE A 9 0.23 -24.43 5.69
C ILE A 9 -0.17 -25.48 6.71
N GLU A 10 0.41 -26.69 6.63
CA GLU A 10 0.30 -27.65 7.72
C GLU A 10 1.04 -27.08 8.95
N GLU A 11 0.26 -26.71 9.98
CA GLU A 11 0.78 -26.20 11.25
C GLU A 11 1.54 -27.31 11.99
N LYS A 12 2.83 -27.09 12.29
CA LYS A 12 3.63 -28.05 13.05
C LYS A 12 4.30 -27.52 14.33
N ASP A 13 4.15 -26.26 14.74
CA ASP A 13 4.74 -25.80 16.01
C ASP A 13 4.07 -24.53 16.60
N GLY A 14 3.95 -24.46 17.93
CA GLY A 14 3.37 -23.33 18.67
C GLY A 14 4.17 -22.03 18.52
N LYS A 15 5.47 -22.13 18.22
CA LYS A 15 6.34 -20.98 17.91
C LYS A 15 5.91 -20.25 16.64
N THR A 16 5.47 -20.98 15.61
CA THR A 16 4.99 -20.41 14.34
C THR A 16 3.69 -19.64 14.52
N ARG A 17 2.77 -20.16 15.35
CA ARG A 17 1.51 -19.48 15.67
C ARG A 17 1.74 -18.17 16.42
N SER A 18 2.72 -18.14 17.32
CA SER A 18 3.15 -16.92 18.02
C SER A 18 3.67 -15.87 17.04
N LEU A 19 4.55 -16.26 16.12
CA LEU A 19 5.13 -15.35 15.12
C LEU A 19 4.08 -14.75 14.18
N TYR A 20 3.11 -15.55 13.72
CA TYR A 20 2.05 -15.03 12.85
C TYR A 20 1.15 -14.04 13.58
N SER A 21 0.83 -14.31 14.84
CA SER A 21 0.06 -13.39 15.67
C SER A 21 0.79 -12.05 15.85
N GLU A 22 2.10 -12.08 16.05
CA GLU A 22 2.92 -10.87 16.18
C GLU A 22 2.88 -10.03 14.90
N ILE A 23 3.08 -10.65 13.73
CA ILE A 23 3.12 -9.95 12.43
C ILE A 23 1.72 -9.48 11.97
N LEU A 24 0.72 -10.37 12.03
CA LEU A 24 -0.61 -10.12 11.43
C LEU A 24 -1.54 -9.33 12.35
N ARG A 25 -1.30 -9.32 13.67
CA ARG A 25 -2.12 -8.58 14.63
C ARG A 25 -1.33 -7.43 15.24
N ASP A 26 -0.29 -7.73 16.00
CA ASP A 26 0.32 -6.73 16.88
C ASP A 26 1.09 -5.66 16.08
N GLU A 27 1.97 -6.10 15.17
CA GLU A 27 2.70 -5.21 14.27
C GLU A 27 1.76 -4.51 13.27
N ALA A 28 0.78 -5.22 12.72
CA ALA A 28 -0.19 -4.65 11.78
C ALA A 28 -1.02 -3.52 12.43
N VAL A 29 -1.53 -3.75 13.64
CA VAL A 29 -2.27 -2.73 14.41
C VAL A 29 -1.37 -1.55 14.78
N ALA A 30 -0.12 -1.81 15.19
CA ALA A 30 0.83 -0.74 15.47
C ALA A 30 1.07 0.14 14.23
N ARG A 31 1.31 -0.45 13.06
CA ARG A 31 1.49 0.26 11.79
C ARG A 31 0.26 1.06 11.36
N LEU A 32 -0.95 0.50 11.54
CA LEU A 32 -2.19 1.23 11.29
C LEU A 32 -2.32 2.46 12.18
N ASN A 33 -2.03 2.32 13.47
CA ASN A 33 -2.05 3.44 14.40
C ASN A 33 -0.99 4.50 14.05
N ASP A 34 0.21 4.09 13.65
CA ASP A 34 1.26 5.03 13.28
C ASP A 34 0.95 5.76 11.98
N LEU A 35 0.42 5.05 10.98
CA LEU A 35 -0.02 5.67 9.73
C LEU A 35 -1.23 6.59 9.93
N GLY A 36 -2.13 6.24 10.85
CA GLY A 36 -3.30 7.05 11.21
C GLY A 36 -2.96 8.37 11.91
N LYS A 37 -1.73 8.51 12.46
CA LYS A 37 -1.22 9.77 13.03
C LYS A 37 -0.60 10.69 11.97
N VAL A 38 -0.35 10.18 10.76
CA VAL A 38 0.27 10.98 9.69
C VAL A 38 -0.79 11.80 8.98
N SER A 39 -1.01 13.01 9.52
CA SER A 39 -1.98 13.99 9.03
C SER A 39 -1.29 15.33 8.73
N ASP A 40 -1.87 16.12 7.83
CA ASP A 40 -1.56 17.55 7.66
C ASP A 40 -2.50 18.46 8.46
N ALA A 41 -3.56 17.91 9.04
CA ALA A 41 -4.50 18.61 9.89
C ALA A 41 -4.27 18.32 11.38
N ASP A 42 -4.60 19.31 12.23
CA ASP A 42 -4.61 19.16 13.67
C ASP A 42 -5.98 18.62 14.13
N GLY A 43 -5.99 17.46 14.79
CA GLY A 43 -7.19 16.90 15.44
C GLY A 43 -8.04 15.95 14.58
N TYR A 44 -7.77 15.84 13.28
CA TYR A 44 -8.36 14.84 12.40
C TYR A 44 -7.38 14.35 11.34
N LEU A 45 -7.70 13.24 10.69
CA LEU A 45 -6.87 12.68 9.62
C LEU A 45 -7.18 13.35 8.29
N GLU A 46 -6.17 14.00 7.71
CA GLU A 46 -6.19 14.51 6.35
C GLU A 46 -4.83 14.23 5.71
N ARG A 47 -4.86 13.45 4.62
CA ARG A 47 -3.68 13.10 3.85
C ARG A 47 -4.00 13.09 2.36
N THR A 48 -4.20 14.27 1.80
CA THR A 48 -4.52 14.42 0.37
C THR A 48 -3.33 14.08 -0.53
N PHE A 49 -3.60 13.67 -1.77
CA PHE A 49 -2.54 13.27 -2.70
C PHE A 49 -1.43 14.33 -2.86
N MET A 50 -0.17 13.90 -2.80
CA MET A 50 1.06 14.73 -2.85
C MET A 50 1.13 15.83 -1.77
N SER A 51 0.37 15.74 -0.69
CA SER A 51 0.53 16.62 0.47
C SER A 51 1.81 16.25 1.27
N PRO A 52 2.30 17.12 2.15
CA PRO A 52 3.41 16.76 3.05
C PRO A 52 3.13 15.47 3.86
N ALA A 53 1.91 15.27 4.37
CA ALA A 53 1.52 14.02 5.05
C ALA A 53 1.55 12.82 4.11
N SER A 54 1.09 12.96 2.86
CA SER A 54 1.14 11.88 1.87
C SER A 54 2.59 11.43 1.62
N VAL A 55 3.52 12.38 1.51
CA VAL A 55 4.95 12.09 1.37
C VAL A 55 5.50 11.37 2.61
N ARG A 56 5.21 11.87 3.82
CA ARG A 56 5.61 11.21 5.09
C ARG A 56 5.08 9.78 5.19
N ALA A 57 3.81 9.56 4.85
CA ALA A 57 3.17 8.25 4.87
C ALA A 57 3.80 7.29 3.84
N GLY A 58 4.11 7.79 2.64
CA GLY A 58 4.82 7.03 1.61
C GLY A 58 6.18 6.52 2.10
N PHE A 59 6.93 7.32 2.86
CA PHE A 59 8.20 6.89 3.45
C PHE A 59 8.02 5.75 4.47
N LEU A 60 7.03 5.84 5.38
CA LEU A 60 6.76 4.77 6.35
C LEU A 60 6.38 3.46 5.65
N ILE A 61 5.48 3.53 4.68
CA ILE A 61 5.04 2.35 3.93
C ILE A 61 6.20 1.74 3.16
N ARG A 62 7.07 2.56 2.57
CA ARG A 62 8.29 2.10 1.89
C ARG A 62 9.17 1.30 2.84
N GLU A 63 9.43 1.82 4.05
CA GLU A 63 10.22 1.10 5.07
C GLU A 63 9.58 -0.23 5.46
N TRP A 64 8.26 -0.27 5.60
CA TRP A 64 7.54 -1.51 5.94
C TRP A 64 7.52 -2.52 4.80
N MET A 65 7.46 -2.08 3.54
CA MET A 65 7.64 -2.93 2.37
C MET A 65 9.05 -3.52 2.30
N GLU A 66 10.07 -2.72 2.59
CA GLU A 66 11.48 -3.15 2.62
C GLU A 66 11.73 -4.17 3.76
N ASP A 67 11.17 -3.92 4.94
CA ASP A 67 11.15 -4.87 6.06
C ASP A 67 10.47 -6.20 5.67
N ALA A 68 9.38 -6.15 4.89
CA ALA A 68 8.74 -7.32 4.30
C ALA A 68 9.56 -7.99 3.17
N GLY A 69 10.76 -7.48 2.85
CA GLY A 69 11.68 -8.05 1.86
C GLY A 69 11.40 -7.65 0.41
N LEU A 70 10.71 -6.53 0.21
CA LEU A 70 10.45 -5.99 -1.12
C LEU A 70 11.47 -4.92 -1.48
N ARG A 71 11.85 -4.88 -2.76
CA ARG A 71 12.41 -3.70 -3.38
C ARG A 71 11.28 -2.74 -3.72
N THR A 72 11.48 -1.46 -3.42
CA THR A 72 10.47 -0.42 -3.58
C THR A 72 10.85 0.61 -4.64
N TRP A 73 9.85 1.26 -5.25
CA TRP A 73 10.03 2.47 -6.06
C TRP A 73 8.71 3.23 -6.17
N VAL A 74 8.77 4.51 -6.56
CA VAL A 74 7.60 5.32 -6.87
C VAL A 74 7.54 5.54 -8.38
N ASP A 75 6.38 5.34 -9.00
CA ASP A 75 6.21 5.58 -10.44
C ASP A 75 5.87 7.05 -10.76
N SER A 76 5.76 7.38 -12.05
CA SER A 76 5.49 8.74 -12.51
C SER A 76 4.12 9.29 -12.08
N MET A 77 3.21 8.44 -11.60
CA MET A 77 1.89 8.83 -11.08
C MET A 77 1.86 8.87 -9.55
N GLY A 78 3.00 8.64 -8.89
CA GLY A 78 3.08 8.67 -7.44
C GLY A 78 2.61 7.39 -6.76
N ASN A 79 2.36 6.30 -7.50
CA ASN A 79 2.09 5.01 -6.86
C ASN A 79 3.38 4.48 -6.23
N LEU A 80 3.29 3.96 -5.01
CA LEU A 80 4.39 3.26 -4.36
C LEU A 80 4.28 1.77 -4.63
N HIS A 81 5.31 1.20 -5.24
CA HIS A 81 5.38 -0.21 -5.63
C HIS A 81 6.32 -1.00 -4.72
N GLY A 82 5.96 -2.25 -4.47
CA GLY A 82 6.80 -3.24 -3.80
C GLY A 82 6.92 -4.52 -4.63
N ARG A 83 8.15 -4.95 -4.94
CA ARG A 83 8.44 -6.15 -5.73
C ARG A 83 9.53 -7.01 -5.11
N VAL A 84 9.42 -8.33 -5.25
CA VAL A 84 10.49 -9.27 -4.89
C VAL A 84 11.60 -9.20 -5.95
N GLU A 85 12.88 -9.20 -5.53
CA GLU A 85 14.02 -9.16 -6.47
C GLU A 85 14.22 -10.46 -7.26
N GLY A 86 14.97 -10.38 -8.38
CA GLY A 86 15.38 -11.55 -9.17
C GLY A 86 14.35 -12.09 -10.16
N MET A 87 13.23 -11.39 -10.37
CA MET A 87 12.11 -11.92 -11.16
C MET A 87 12.12 -11.46 -12.62
N ASN A 88 11.74 -12.38 -13.52
CA ASN A 88 11.53 -12.11 -14.94
C ASN A 88 10.35 -11.14 -15.14
N ALA A 89 10.63 -9.99 -15.78
CA ALA A 89 9.64 -8.94 -16.04
C ALA A 89 8.42 -9.40 -16.86
N SER A 90 8.54 -10.49 -17.63
CA SER A 90 7.48 -11.03 -18.47
C SER A 90 6.51 -11.99 -17.76
N ALA A 91 6.75 -12.29 -16.47
CA ALA A 91 5.88 -13.20 -15.73
C ALA A 91 4.60 -12.50 -15.24
N GLN A 92 3.47 -13.23 -15.24
CA GLN A 92 2.18 -12.78 -14.69
C GLN A 92 2.33 -12.25 -13.26
N ALA A 93 1.61 -11.20 -12.91
CA ALA A 93 1.69 -10.59 -11.58
C ALA A 93 0.42 -10.72 -10.77
N LEU A 94 0.60 -10.93 -9.47
CA LEU A 94 -0.42 -10.75 -8.46
C LEU A 94 -0.20 -9.38 -7.82
N LEU A 95 -1.09 -8.43 -8.07
CA LEU A 95 -1.08 -7.11 -7.44
C LEU A 95 -2.06 -7.10 -6.26
N ILE A 96 -1.59 -6.75 -5.06
CA ILE A 96 -2.43 -6.57 -3.88
C ILE A 96 -2.21 -5.16 -3.35
N GLY A 97 -3.26 -4.44 -3.00
CA GLY A 97 -3.06 -3.05 -2.61
C GLY A 97 -4.34 -2.31 -2.33
N SER A 98 -4.17 -1.04 -1.98
CA SER A 98 -5.23 -0.06 -1.77
C SER A 98 -4.64 1.34 -1.96
N HIS A 99 -5.40 2.38 -1.64
CA HIS A 99 -4.97 3.77 -1.79
C HIS A 99 -4.28 4.34 -0.54
N LEU A 100 -3.38 5.29 -0.77
CA LEU A 100 -2.61 5.98 0.27
C LEU A 100 -3.30 7.26 0.77
N ASP A 101 -3.95 7.97 -0.14
CA ASP A 101 -4.62 9.23 0.12
C ASP A 101 -5.90 9.03 0.93
N THR A 102 -6.31 10.09 1.63
CA THR A 102 -7.57 10.14 2.36
C THR A 102 -8.37 11.38 1.97
N VAL A 103 -9.66 11.33 2.26
CA VAL A 103 -10.49 12.54 2.38
C VAL A 103 -10.14 13.37 3.61
N VAL A 104 -10.78 14.53 3.72
CA VAL A 104 -10.78 15.39 4.91
C VAL A 104 -11.59 14.73 6.01
N ASP A 105 -11.09 14.77 7.25
CA ASP A 105 -11.72 14.13 8.42
C ASP A 105 -12.01 12.63 8.20
N ALA A 106 -11.01 11.93 7.64
CA ALA A 106 -11.13 10.53 7.28
C ALA A 106 -10.97 9.59 8.48
N GLY A 107 -11.54 8.39 8.36
CA GLY A 107 -11.20 7.27 9.24
C GLY A 107 -9.81 6.70 8.92
N MET A 108 -9.15 6.10 9.92
CA MET A 108 -7.77 5.59 9.75
C MET A 108 -7.65 4.29 8.94
N PHE A 109 -8.77 3.62 8.64
CA PHE A 109 -8.76 2.30 8.00
C PHE A 109 -8.94 2.35 6.49
N ASP A 110 -9.61 3.37 5.97
CA ASP A 110 -9.86 3.46 4.53
C ASP A 110 -8.54 3.64 3.77
N GLY A 111 -8.37 2.88 2.70
CA GLY A 111 -7.08 2.69 2.03
C GLY A 111 -6.05 1.91 2.87
N SER A 112 -5.64 2.49 3.99
CA SER A 112 -4.55 2.06 4.87
C SER A 112 -4.65 0.60 5.30
N LEU A 113 -5.84 0.10 5.66
CA LEU A 113 -6.04 -1.30 6.07
C LEU A 113 -5.61 -2.26 4.96
N GLY A 114 -5.91 -1.96 3.71
CA GLY A 114 -5.57 -2.81 2.59
C GLY A 114 -4.06 -2.89 2.36
N ILE A 115 -3.36 -1.75 2.47
CA ILE A 115 -1.90 -1.68 2.31
C ILE A 115 -1.22 -2.46 3.44
N ILE A 116 -1.57 -2.19 4.70
CA ILE A 116 -0.92 -2.84 5.85
C ILE A 116 -1.20 -4.33 5.87
N SER A 117 -2.42 -4.76 5.60
CA SER A 117 -2.77 -6.19 5.53
C SER A 117 -1.93 -6.92 4.47
N ALA A 118 -1.73 -6.30 3.31
CA ALA A 118 -0.93 -6.89 2.25
C ALA A 118 0.56 -7.00 2.65
N ILE A 119 1.14 -5.95 3.24
CA ILE A 119 2.53 -5.96 3.72
C ILE A 119 2.73 -7.03 4.81
N SER A 120 1.83 -7.12 5.79
CA SER A 120 1.91 -8.13 6.85
C SER A 120 1.81 -9.55 6.31
N ALA A 121 0.92 -9.80 5.35
CA ALA A 121 0.82 -11.11 4.69
C ALA A 121 2.12 -11.47 3.96
N LEU A 122 2.75 -10.52 3.27
CA LEU A 122 4.04 -10.76 2.62
C LEU A 122 5.17 -11.00 3.60
N LYS A 123 5.18 -10.30 4.74
CA LYS A 123 6.17 -10.53 5.79
C LYS A 123 6.05 -11.93 6.38
N VAL A 124 4.83 -12.47 6.51
CA VAL A 124 4.61 -13.89 6.85
C VAL A 124 5.16 -14.81 5.76
N LEU A 125 4.89 -14.53 4.48
CA LEU A 125 5.43 -15.35 3.38
C LEU A 125 6.96 -15.31 3.33
N LYS A 126 7.58 -14.19 3.69
CA LYS A 126 9.04 -14.07 3.85
C LYS A 126 9.54 -14.97 4.97
N SER A 127 8.89 -14.97 6.14
CA SER A 127 9.34 -15.75 7.29
C SER A 127 9.30 -17.27 7.08
N ILE A 128 8.42 -17.74 6.18
CA ILE A 128 8.33 -19.15 5.77
C ILE A 128 9.03 -19.46 4.45
N GLY A 129 9.78 -18.52 3.87
CA GLY A 129 10.56 -18.73 2.64
C GLY A 129 9.73 -18.83 1.35
N LYS A 130 8.44 -18.50 1.38
CA LYS A 130 7.52 -18.56 0.22
C LYS A 130 7.38 -17.23 -0.54
N LEU A 131 7.94 -16.13 -0.04
CA LEU A 131 7.82 -14.81 -0.68
C LEU A 131 8.29 -14.82 -2.15
N GLY A 132 9.34 -15.58 -2.47
CA GLY A 132 9.89 -15.69 -3.83
C GLY A 132 8.95 -16.28 -4.87
N GLU A 133 7.86 -16.92 -4.45
CA GLU A 133 6.82 -17.45 -5.35
C GLU A 133 5.92 -16.32 -5.90
N LEU A 134 5.91 -15.15 -5.25
CA LEU A 134 5.07 -14.01 -5.61
C LEU A 134 5.80 -12.99 -6.49
N LYS A 135 5.13 -12.55 -7.57
CA LYS A 135 5.77 -11.85 -8.69
C LYS A 135 5.82 -10.31 -8.60
N ARG A 136 4.75 -9.66 -8.11
CA ARG A 136 4.65 -8.19 -7.91
C ARG A 136 3.67 -7.86 -6.78
N PRO A 137 3.96 -8.23 -5.53
CA PRO A 137 2.89 -8.50 -4.62
C PRO A 137 2.12 -7.27 -4.12
N VAL A 138 2.72 -6.07 -4.05
CA VAL A 138 2.03 -4.90 -3.46
C VAL A 138 2.18 -3.57 -4.21
N ILE A 139 1.08 -2.82 -4.27
CA ILE A 139 1.02 -1.41 -4.71
C ILE A 139 0.19 -0.59 -3.71
N ALA A 140 0.70 0.57 -3.30
CA ALA A 140 -0.11 1.62 -2.68
C ALA A 140 -0.44 2.67 -3.74
N PHE A 141 -1.71 2.72 -4.15
CA PHE A 141 -2.19 3.57 -5.23
C PHE A 141 -2.27 5.04 -4.80
N SER A 142 -1.99 5.92 -5.74
CA SER A 142 -2.17 7.36 -5.59
C SER A 142 -3.55 7.83 -6.06
N ASP A 143 -4.07 8.85 -5.36
CA ASP A 143 -5.23 9.68 -5.71
C ASP A 143 -6.45 8.85 -6.13
N GLU A 144 -6.90 7.99 -5.22
CA GLU A 144 -8.14 7.24 -5.39
C GLU A 144 -9.35 8.15 -5.12
N GLU A 145 -9.26 8.95 -4.06
CA GLU A 145 -10.36 9.76 -3.54
C GLU A 145 -10.61 11.01 -4.41
N GLY A 146 -9.64 11.41 -5.23
CA GLY A 146 -9.75 12.50 -6.20
C GLY A 146 -9.99 13.88 -5.56
N VAL A 147 -9.63 14.03 -4.28
CA VAL A 147 -9.91 15.24 -3.48
C VAL A 147 -9.17 16.45 -4.06
N ARG A 148 -7.87 16.29 -4.35
CA ARG A 148 -6.99 17.38 -4.80
C ARG A 148 -7.12 17.67 -6.29
N PHE A 149 -7.17 16.64 -7.13
CA PHE A 149 -7.15 16.80 -8.60
C PHE A 149 -8.48 16.44 -9.29
N GLN A 150 -9.62 16.33 -8.59
CA GLN A 150 -10.95 16.05 -9.20
C GLN A 150 -11.01 14.84 -10.14
N SER A 151 -9.98 13.99 -10.08
CA SER A 151 -9.88 12.77 -10.86
C SER A 151 -9.74 11.67 -9.83
N THR A 152 -10.78 10.88 -9.68
CA THR A 152 -10.67 9.65 -8.91
C THR A 152 -9.79 8.66 -9.67
N PHE A 153 -9.12 7.77 -8.93
CA PHE A 153 -8.39 6.64 -9.47
C PHE A 153 -7.20 6.96 -10.41
N LEU A 154 -6.51 8.10 -10.26
CA LEU A 154 -5.40 8.46 -11.18
C LEU A 154 -4.32 7.36 -11.22
N GLY A 155 -3.87 6.92 -10.04
CA GLY A 155 -2.80 5.95 -9.91
C GLY A 155 -3.15 4.60 -10.52
N SER A 156 -4.34 4.06 -10.21
CA SER A 156 -4.78 2.76 -10.70
C SER A 156 -5.16 2.77 -12.18
N ALA A 157 -5.76 3.86 -12.68
CA ALA A 157 -6.05 4.03 -14.11
C ALA A 157 -4.77 4.05 -14.95
N ALA A 158 -3.71 4.68 -14.45
CA ALA A 158 -2.40 4.68 -15.11
C ALA A 158 -1.79 3.28 -15.15
N VAL A 159 -1.82 2.55 -14.03
CA VAL A 159 -1.33 1.16 -13.97
C VAL A 159 -2.10 0.24 -14.91
N ALA A 160 -3.42 0.44 -15.04
CA ALA A 160 -4.26 -0.32 -15.97
C ALA A 160 -4.12 0.11 -17.44
N GLY A 161 -3.40 1.20 -17.73
CA GLY A 161 -3.24 1.73 -19.08
C GLY A 161 -4.50 2.37 -19.66
N ILE A 162 -5.45 2.77 -18.81
CA ILE A 162 -6.73 3.37 -19.21
C ILE A 162 -6.82 4.86 -18.86
N LEU A 163 -5.75 5.45 -18.30
CA LEU A 163 -5.73 6.88 -17.96
C LEU A 163 -5.86 7.73 -19.23
N PRO A 164 -6.92 8.55 -19.36
CA PRO A 164 -7.08 9.39 -20.52
C PRO A 164 -6.06 10.52 -20.52
N VAL A 165 -5.53 10.88 -21.69
CA VAL A 165 -4.53 11.97 -21.84
C VAL A 165 -5.06 13.31 -21.31
N THR A 166 -6.38 13.52 -21.32
CA THR A 166 -7.02 14.71 -20.75
C THR A 166 -6.80 14.85 -19.25
N ALA A 167 -6.60 13.74 -18.51
CA ALA A 167 -6.31 13.79 -17.08
C ALA A 167 -5.00 14.52 -16.77
N LEU A 168 -4.04 14.53 -17.71
CA LEU A 168 -2.77 15.25 -17.56
C LEU A 168 -2.93 16.78 -17.60
N LYS A 169 -4.11 17.27 -17.98
CA LYS A 169 -4.42 18.72 -18.01
C LYS A 169 -5.06 19.23 -16.73
N ILE A 170 -5.34 18.36 -15.77
CA ILE A 170 -6.00 18.76 -14.54
C ILE A 170 -5.02 19.53 -13.66
N SER A 171 -5.46 20.71 -13.21
CA SER A 171 -4.67 21.59 -12.35
C SER A 171 -5.01 21.36 -10.88
N ASP A 172 -4.07 21.66 -10.01
CA ASP A 172 -4.26 21.55 -8.57
C ASP A 172 -5.32 22.54 -8.09
N LYS A 173 -6.38 22.06 -7.44
CA LYS A 173 -7.42 22.92 -6.84
C LYS A 173 -6.87 23.96 -5.87
N ARG A 174 -5.71 23.71 -5.24
CA ARG A 174 -5.09 24.66 -4.32
C ARG A 174 -4.53 25.90 -5.01
N PHE A 175 -4.31 25.84 -6.32
CA PHE A 175 -3.72 26.91 -7.12
C PHE A 175 -4.54 27.09 -8.41
N PRO A 176 -5.71 27.76 -8.33
CA PRO A 176 -6.59 28.00 -9.48
C PRO A 176 -6.01 28.98 -10.50
#